data_AF-A0A1N6W5S6-F1
#
_entry.id   AF-A0A1N6W5S6-F1
#
_cell.length_a   1.000
_cell.length_b   1.000
_cell.length_c   1.000
_cell.angle_alpha   90.00
_cell.angle_beta   90.00
_cell.angle_gamma   90.00
#
_symmetry.space_group_name_H-M   'P 1'
#
loop_
_entity.id
_entity.type
_entity.pdbx_description
1 polymer ?
#
loop_
_entity_poly.entity_id
_entity_poly.type
_entity_poly.pdbx_seq_one_letter_code
_entity_poly.pdbx_strand_id
1 'polypeptide(L)'
;MLMSVRVSGPREIMKDTLETRLNNRGQVGIGTLIVFIAMVLVAAIAAGVLINTAGFLQSKSEQTGEESSAQVSNRVQVVSTYGNVTDDKHVDFVNFTVMRGSGSDDINLSTATVQWIGPDSATTLVGNNSSIDGDEVIVAPEDDEFAISPIKDTDRSRPVLNSQDDRLRLTVPAYHLSDDGLGLGEGETAEVTITTQYGSTTVYQVSVPQSLSQQKAVTV
;
A
#
# COMPACT_ATOMS: atom_id res chain seq x y z
N MET A 1 -72.49 32.42 -56.60
CA MET A 1 -73.31 31.20 -56.40
C MET A 1 -73.25 30.45 -57.72
N LEU A 2 -72.42 29.44 -57.90
CA LEU A 2 -72.56 28.09 -57.38
C LEU A 2 -71.16 27.46 -57.28
N MET A 3 -70.69 27.13 -56.08
CA MET A 3 -69.51 26.29 -55.92
C MET A 3 -69.97 24.84 -56.16
N SER A 4 -69.59 24.30 -57.32
CA SER A 4 -69.90 22.93 -57.72
C SER A 4 -69.32 21.97 -56.68
N VAL A 5 -70.19 21.40 -55.85
CA VAL A 5 -69.84 20.25 -54.99
C VAL A 5 -69.75 19.06 -55.91
N ARG A 6 -68.53 18.76 -56.35
CA ARG A 6 -68.23 17.54 -57.10
C ARG A 6 -68.36 16.37 -56.11
N VAL A 7 -69.46 15.63 -56.18
CA VAL A 7 -69.63 14.40 -55.40
C VAL A 7 -68.71 13.34 -56.00
N SER A 8 -67.64 12.98 -55.29
CA SER A 8 -66.71 11.93 -55.69
C SER A 8 -67.44 10.60 -55.83
N GLY A 9 -67.28 9.96 -56.99
CA GLY A 9 -67.89 8.67 -57.27
C GLY A 9 -67.32 7.55 -56.37
N PRO A 10 -68.00 6.41 -56.24
CA PRO A 10 -67.60 5.30 -55.35
C PRO A 10 -66.19 4.75 -55.63
N ARG A 11 -65.65 4.95 -56.84
CA ARG A 11 -64.25 4.60 -57.19
C ARG A 11 -63.20 5.59 -56.69
N GLU A 12 -63.53 6.87 -56.52
CA GLU A 12 -62.61 7.86 -55.93
C GLU A 12 -62.52 7.72 -54.42
N ILE A 13 -63.65 7.54 -53.74
CA ILE A 13 -63.69 7.31 -52.28
C ILE A 13 -62.85 6.08 -51.90
N MET A 14 -62.90 5.03 -52.73
CA MET A 14 -62.10 3.83 -52.51
C MET A 14 -60.60 4.06 -52.73
N LYS A 15 -60.20 4.92 -53.68
CA LYS A 15 -58.80 5.29 -53.90
C LYS A 15 -58.24 6.11 -52.74
N ASP A 16 -58.96 7.13 -52.29
CA ASP A 16 -58.55 7.98 -51.16
C ASP A 16 -58.44 7.17 -49.86
N THR A 17 -59.35 6.22 -49.65
CA THR A 17 -59.31 5.32 -48.50
C THR A 17 -58.08 4.41 -48.54
N LEU A 18 -57.69 3.93 -49.73
CA LEU A 18 -56.49 3.09 -49.91
C LEU A 18 -55.20 3.89 -49.74
N GLU A 19 -55.11 5.09 -50.31
CA GLU A 19 -53.95 5.98 -50.15
C GLU A 19 -53.75 6.39 -48.69
N THR A 20 -54.83 6.71 -47.97
CA THR A 20 -54.76 7.03 -46.53
C THR A 20 -54.30 5.84 -45.70
N ARG A 21 -54.77 4.61 -46.01
CA ARG A 21 -54.33 3.39 -45.33
C ARG A 21 -52.85 3.08 -45.61
N LEU A 22 -52.39 3.28 -46.85
CA LEU A 22 -51.00 3.09 -47.24
C LEU A 22 -50.10 4.12 -46.56
N ASN A 23 -50.52 5.40 -46.50
CA ASN A 23 -49.79 6.45 -45.81
C ASN A 23 -49.71 6.19 -44.29
N ASN A 24 -50.81 5.79 -43.66
CA ASN A 24 -50.82 5.43 -42.23
C ASN A 24 -49.94 4.20 -41.93
N ARG A 25 -49.91 3.19 -42.82
CA ARG A 25 -49.01 2.03 -42.68
C ARG A 25 -47.54 2.41 -42.91
N GLY A 26 -47.27 3.28 -43.88
CA GLY A 26 -45.93 3.84 -44.12
C GLY A 26 -45.43 4.66 -42.94
N GLN A 27 -46.28 5.50 -42.35
CA GLN A 27 -45.96 6.29 -41.17
C GLN A 27 -45.70 5.43 -39.93
N VAL A 28 -46.48 4.37 -39.70
CA VAL A 28 -46.22 3.42 -38.61
C VAL A 28 -44.88 2.70 -38.83
N GLY A 29 -44.57 2.28 -40.07
CA GLY A 29 -43.29 1.64 -40.40
C GLY A 29 -42.08 2.57 -40.24
N ILE A 30 -42.23 3.85 -40.58
CA ILE A 30 -41.19 4.86 -40.32
C ILE A 30 -41.03 5.07 -38.81
N GLY A 31 -42.14 5.11 -38.06
CA GLY A 31 -42.11 5.23 -36.59
C GLY A 31 -41.38 4.06 -35.91
N THR A 32 -41.62 2.83 -36.35
CA THR A 32 -40.92 1.65 -35.79
C THR A 32 -39.44 1.64 -36.15
N LEU A 33 -39.06 2.05 -37.36
CA LEU A 33 -37.65 2.19 -37.75
C LEU A 33 -36.92 3.25 -36.91
N ILE A 34 -37.56 4.39 -36.65
CA ILE A 34 -36.97 5.45 -35.81
C ILE A 34 -36.71 4.94 -34.39
N VAL A 35 -37.69 4.28 -33.77
CA VAL A 35 -37.54 3.71 -32.42
C VAL A 35 -36.47 2.63 -32.39
N PHE A 36 -36.40 1.80 -33.43
CA PHE A 36 -35.38 0.76 -33.54
C PHE A 36 -33.97 1.37 -33.56
N ILE A 37 -33.73 2.39 -34.39
CA ILE A 37 -32.44 3.07 -34.44
C ILE A 37 -32.12 3.74 -33.11
N ALA A 38 -33.10 4.43 -32.51
CA ALA A 38 -32.92 5.08 -31.21
C ALA A 38 -32.54 4.08 -30.11
N MET A 39 -33.21 2.93 -30.03
CA MET A 39 -32.90 1.87 -29.06
C MET A 39 -31.49 1.32 -29.27
N VAL A 40 -31.07 1.11 -30.53
CA VAL A 40 -29.71 0.64 -30.85
C VAL A 40 -28.65 1.66 -30.40
N LEU A 41 -28.89 2.95 -30.61
CA LEU A 41 -27.96 4.01 -30.17
C LEU A 41 -27.84 4.08 -28.64
N VAL A 42 -28.97 4.02 -27.93
CA VAL A 42 -28.97 4.00 -26.46
C VAL A 42 -28.25 2.75 -25.94
N ALA A 43 -28.51 1.58 -26.54
CA ALA A 43 -27.84 0.34 -26.19
C ALA A 43 -26.32 0.42 -26.44
N ALA A 44 -25.88 1.04 -27.53
CA ALA A 44 -24.46 1.24 -27.83
C ALA A 44 -23.76 2.14 -26.81
N ILE A 45 -24.39 3.25 -26.42
CA ILE A 45 -23.86 4.15 -25.38
C ILE A 45 -23.80 3.42 -24.03
N ALA A 46 -24.88 2.72 -23.66
CA ALA A 46 -24.93 1.94 -22.42
C ALA A 46 -23.85 0.86 -22.38
N ALA A 47 -23.64 0.12 -23.47
CA ALA A 47 -22.57 -0.86 -23.59
C ALA A 47 -21.18 -0.23 -23.45
N GLY A 48 -20.96 0.94 -24.07
CA GLY A 48 -19.70 1.68 -23.93
C GLY A 48 -19.40 2.07 -22.48
N VAL A 49 -20.40 2.55 -21.74
CA VAL A 49 -20.28 2.87 -20.31
C VAL A 49 -20.02 1.62 -19.47
N LEU A 50 -20.68 0.50 -19.78
CA LEU A 50 -20.48 -0.77 -19.08
C LEU A 50 -19.06 -1.30 -19.29
N ILE A 51 -18.53 -1.24 -20.51
CA ILE A 51 -17.17 -1.68 -20.82
C ILE A 51 -16.14 -0.77 -20.13
N ASN A 52 -16.34 0.54 -20.15
CA ASN A 52 -15.43 1.48 -19.49
C ASN A 52 -15.39 1.26 -17.96
N THR A 53 -16.57 1.11 -17.35
CA THR A 53 -16.69 0.79 -15.92
C THR A 53 -16.02 -0.54 -15.60
N ALA A 54 -16.25 -1.59 -16.43
CA ALA A 54 -15.62 -2.88 -16.23
C ALA A 54 -14.10 -2.81 -16.33
N GLY A 55 -13.55 -2.07 -17.30
CA GLY A 55 -12.10 -1.87 -17.44
C GLY A 55 -11.50 -1.11 -16.27
N PHE A 56 -12.16 -0.04 -15.80
CA PHE A 56 -11.74 0.70 -14.61
C PHE A 56 -11.72 -0.18 -13.37
N LEU A 57 -12.80 -0.95 -13.14
CA LEU A 57 -12.89 -1.86 -12.00
C LEU A 57 -11.86 -2.98 -12.09
N GLN A 58 -11.60 -3.53 -13.28
CA GLN A 58 -10.58 -4.55 -13.47
C GLN A 58 -9.19 -4.02 -13.11
N SER A 59 -8.77 -2.87 -13.66
CA SER A 59 -7.47 -2.27 -13.34
C SER A 59 -7.36 -1.95 -11.84
N LYS A 60 -8.44 -1.46 -11.23
CA LYS A 60 -8.45 -1.20 -9.79
C LYS A 60 -8.33 -2.48 -8.97
N SER A 61 -9.03 -3.55 -9.36
CA SER A 61 -8.96 -4.86 -8.70
C SER A 61 -7.59 -5.51 -8.84
N GLU A 62 -6.94 -5.38 -10.01
CA GLU A 62 -5.57 -5.84 -10.23
C GLU A 62 -4.59 -5.09 -9.31
N GLN A 63 -4.63 -3.75 -9.31
CA GLN A 63 -3.77 -2.94 -8.46
C GLN A 63 -3.97 -3.26 -6.96
N THR A 64 -5.20 -3.37 -6.49
CA THR A 64 -5.47 -3.72 -5.09
C THR A 64 -5.04 -5.15 -4.77
N GLY A 65 -5.14 -6.06 -5.73
CA GLY A 65 -4.63 -7.43 -5.59
C GLY A 65 -3.11 -7.47 -5.45
N GLU A 66 -2.39 -6.70 -6.26
CA GLU A 66 -0.93 -6.53 -6.17
C GLU A 66 -0.52 -5.90 -4.83
N GLU A 67 -1.16 -4.80 -4.43
CA GLU A 67 -0.86 -4.10 -3.17
C GLU A 67 -1.13 -4.99 -1.95
N SER A 68 -2.26 -5.72 -1.93
CA SER A 68 -2.59 -6.65 -0.83
C SER A 68 -1.61 -7.83 -0.78
N SER A 69 -1.18 -8.32 -1.94
CA SER A 69 -0.18 -9.39 -2.01
C SER A 69 1.17 -8.90 -1.50
N ALA A 70 1.61 -7.72 -1.94
CA ALA A 70 2.82 -7.07 -1.48
C ALA A 70 2.82 -6.82 0.03
N GLN A 71 1.69 -6.41 0.61
CA GLN A 71 1.58 -6.16 2.05
C GLN A 71 1.85 -7.43 2.90
N VAL A 72 1.49 -8.62 2.41
CA VAL A 72 1.70 -9.88 3.15
C VAL A 72 3.00 -10.59 2.76
N SER A 73 3.45 -10.44 1.51
CA SER A 73 4.69 -11.05 1.02
C SER A 73 5.91 -10.24 1.42
N ASN A 74 5.88 -8.91 1.24
CA ASN A 74 7.02 -8.01 1.33
C ASN A 74 7.29 -7.57 2.77
N ARG A 75 7.44 -8.57 3.65
CA ARG A 75 7.81 -8.34 5.05
C ARG A 75 9.32 -8.36 5.24
N VAL A 76 9.77 -7.71 6.30
CA VAL A 76 11.13 -7.84 6.83
C VAL A 76 11.13 -8.96 7.87
N GLN A 77 12.22 -9.70 7.98
CA GLN A 77 12.42 -10.70 9.01
C GLN A 77 13.58 -10.29 9.90
N VAL A 78 13.32 -10.25 11.20
CA VAL A 78 14.35 -10.08 12.24
C VAL A 78 15.04 -11.43 12.45
N VAL A 79 16.35 -11.47 12.27
CA VAL A 79 17.17 -12.69 12.44
C VAL A 79 17.71 -12.78 13.85
N SER A 80 18.17 -11.65 14.39
CA SER A 80 18.76 -11.57 15.72
C SER A 80 18.71 -10.13 16.21
N THR A 81 18.58 -9.97 17.51
CA THR A 81 18.59 -8.66 18.17
C THR A 81 19.63 -8.65 19.28
N TYR A 82 20.40 -7.57 19.37
CA TYR A 82 21.43 -7.40 20.37
C TYR A 82 21.34 -6.01 21.00
N GLY A 83 21.44 -5.95 22.32
CA GLY A 83 21.57 -4.70 23.07
C GLY A 83 23.02 -4.45 23.45
N ASN A 84 23.51 -3.23 23.27
CA ASN A 84 24.78 -2.79 23.86
C ASN A 84 24.56 -2.41 25.33
N VAL A 85 25.44 -2.82 26.23
CA VAL A 85 25.28 -2.60 27.68
C VAL A 85 26.30 -1.58 28.14
N THR A 86 25.84 -0.50 28.77
CA THR A 86 26.68 0.54 29.34
C THR A 86 27.18 0.18 30.74
N ASP A 87 28.18 0.91 31.24
CA ASP A 87 28.72 0.72 32.59
C ASP A 87 27.66 0.99 33.69
N ASP A 88 26.65 1.80 33.38
CA ASP A 88 25.51 2.09 34.26
C ASP A 88 24.44 0.98 34.25
N LYS A 89 24.70 -0.16 33.58
CA LYS A 89 23.78 -1.30 33.45
C LYS A 89 22.46 -0.95 32.75
N HIS A 90 22.56 -0.19 31.67
CA HIS A 90 21.43 0.07 30.78
C HIS A 90 21.78 -0.36 29.35
N VAL A 91 20.74 -0.60 28.55
CA VAL A 91 20.86 -0.87 27.13
C VAL A 91 20.62 0.42 26.35
N ASP A 92 21.69 1.03 25.86
CA ASP A 92 21.66 2.32 25.15
C ASP A 92 21.31 2.18 23.67
N PHE A 93 21.80 1.12 23.01
CA PHE A 93 21.53 0.80 21.62
C PHE A 93 20.91 -0.58 21.48
N VAL A 94 19.84 -0.67 20.70
CA VAL A 94 19.25 -1.94 20.29
C VAL A 94 19.46 -2.14 18.80
N ASN A 95 20.20 -3.20 18.47
CA ASN A 95 20.61 -3.56 17.13
C ASN A 95 19.77 -4.73 16.62
N PHE A 96 18.95 -4.50 15.60
CA PHE A 96 18.18 -5.52 14.90
C PHE A 96 18.90 -5.93 13.63
N THR A 97 19.29 -7.19 13.51
CA THR A 97 19.75 -7.75 12.25
C THR A 97 18.55 -8.22 11.45
N VAL A 98 18.32 -7.58 10.31
CA VAL A 98 17.16 -7.82 9.45
C VAL A 98 17.56 -8.36 8.09
N MET A 99 16.66 -9.14 7.50
CA MET A 99 16.72 -9.62 6.12
C MET A 99 15.34 -9.51 5.47
N ARG A 100 15.26 -9.57 4.14
CA ARG A 100 13.95 -9.66 3.47
C ARG A 100 13.28 -11.00 3.77
N GLY A 101 11.96 -11.01 3.94
CA GLY A 101 11.19 -12.24 4.00
C GLY A 101 11.35 -13.08 2.73
N SER A 102 11.16 -14.40 2.85
CA SER A 102 11.21 -15.29 1.68
C SER A 102 10.10 -14.94 0.69
N GLY A 103 10.48 -14.67 -0.55
CA GLY A 103 9.54 -14.27 -1.60
C GLY A 103 9.03 -12.83 -1.49
N SER A 104 9.56 -12.03 -0.55
CA SER A 104 9.45 -10.57 -0.61
C SER A 104 10.11 -10.07 -1.88
N ASP A 105 9.67 -8.92 -2.41
CA ASP A 105 10.43 -8.09 -3.36
C ASP A 105 11.54 -7.29 -2.64
N ASP A 106 12.18 -6.37 -3.36
CA ASP A 106 13.19 -5.48 -2.81
C ASP A 106 12.57 -4.53 -1.78
N ILE A 107 13.15 -4.48 -0.59
CA ILE A 107 12.62 -3.67 0.52
C ILE A 107 13.59 -2.54 0.81
N ASN A 108 13.16 -1.29 0.61
CA ASN A 108 13.94 -0.13 1.03
C ASN A 108 13.69 0.16 2.52
N LEU A 109 14.74 0.11 3.33
CA LEU A 109 14.68 0.40 4.76
C LEU A 109 14.73 1.89 5.07
N SER A 110 15.14 2.77 4.14
CA SER A 110 15.12 4.22 4.39
C SER A 110 13.71 4.79 4.47
N THR A 111 12.75 4.14 3.80
CA THR A 111 11.33 4.49 3.83
C THR A 111 10.55 3.66 4.85
N ALA A 112 11.21 2.69 5.50
CA ALA A 112 10.61 1.94 6.59
C ALA A 112 10.53 2.82 7.84
N THR A 113 9.49 2.59 8.64
CA THR A 113 9.35 3.23 9.94
C THR A 113 9.49 2.17 11.03
N VAL A 114 10.09 2.56 12.14
CA VAL A 114 10.25 1.69 13.31
C VAL A 114 9.49 2.33 14.44
N GLN A 115 8.38 1.72 14.86
CA GLN A 115 7.67 2.16 16.04
C GLN A 115 8.29 1.50 17.27
N TRP A 116 8.63 2.32 18.26
CA TRP A 116 9.15 1.89 19.55
C TRP A 116 8.12 2.20 20.63
N ILE A 117 7.80 1.20 21.45
CA ILE A 117 6.93 1.34 22.62
C ILE A 117 7.71 0.78 23.81
N GLY A 118 8.37 1.67 24.55
CA GLY A 118 9.11 1.35 25.76
C GLY A 118 8.28 1.49 27.03
N PRO A 119 8.90 1.36 28.21
CA PRO A 119 8.22 1.55 29.49
C PRO A 119 7.72 2.99 29.69
N ASP A 120 8.50 3.98 29.23
CA ASP A 120 8.23 5.41 29.50
C ASP A 120 7.72 6.18 28.27
N SER A 121 8.15 5.81 27.07
CA SER A 121 7.83 6.54 25.84
C SER A 121 7.36 5.64 24.69
N ALA A 122 6.58 6.24 23.79
CA ALA A 122 6.22 5.64 22.51
C ALA A 122 6.56 6.62 21.39
N THR A 123 7.44 6.23 20.48
CA THR A 123 7.87 7.06 19.34
C THR A 123 7.86 6.27 18.04
N THR A 124 7.87 6.98 16.92
CA THR A 124 8.10 6.40 15.60
C THR A 124 9.39 6.96 15.04
N LEU A 125 10.34 6.07 14.79
CA LEU A 125 11.64 6.42 14.23
C LEU A 125 11.64 6.28 12.70
N VAL A 126 12.38 7.16 12.05
CA VAL A 126 12.59 7.19 10.59
C VAL A 126 14.04 6.94 10.22
N GLY A 127 14.26 6.32 9.07
CA GLY A 127 15.61 6.04 8.55
C GLY A 127 16.19 7.27 7.89
N ASN A 128 16.78 8.17 8.67
CA ASN A 128 17.43 9.38 8.18
C ASN A 128 18.92 9.39 8.60
N ASN A 129 19.71 10.22 7.89
CA ASN A 129 21.17 10.37 7.69
C ASN A 129 22.18 9.98 8.80
N SER A 130 21.72 9.44 9.91
CA SER A 130 22.45 8.84 11.01
C SER A 130 23.16 7.55 10.61
N SER A 131 24.39 7.41 11.09
CA SER A 131 25.29 6.33 10.73
C SER A 131 26.02 5.85 11.96
N ILE A 132 25.84 4.56 12.25
CA ILE A 132 26.49 3.87 13.36
C ILE A 132 27.21 2.67 12.77
N ASP A 133 28.53 2.60 12.95
CA ASP A 133 29.34 1.45 12.54
C ASP A 133 29.74 0.65 13.79
N GLY A 134 29.12 -0.51 13.98
CA GLY A 134 29.22 -1.24 15.24
C GLY A 134 28.54 -0.48 16.38
N ASP A 135 29.35 -0.02 17.34
CA ASP A 135 28.92 0.78 18.50
C ASP A 135 29.44 2.24 18.40
N GLU A 136 30.10 2.60 17.28
CA GLU A 136 30.65 3.94 17.05
C GLU A 136 29.65 4.80 16.27
N VAL A 137 29.23 5.90 16.90
CA VAL A 137 28.36 6.90 16.29
C VAL A 137 29.19 7.80 15.36
N ILE A 138 29.01 7.64 14.05
CA ILE A 138 29.67 8.47 13.01
C ILE A 138 28.87 9.75 12.79
N VAL A 139 27.55 9.61 12.71
CA VAL A 139 26.58 10.70 12.64
C VAL A 139 25.55 10.43 13.74
N ALA A 140 25.44 11.37 14.68
CA ALA A 140 24.57 11.21 15.84
C ALA A 140 23.09 11.17 15.42
N PRO A 141 22.33 10.17 15.89
CA PRO A 141 20.88 10.14 15.69
C PRO A 141 20.20 11.28 16.42
N GLU A 142 19.20 11.86 15.76
CA GLU A 142 18.19 12.69 16.40
C GLU A 142 17.18 11.81 17.16
N ASP A 143 16.33 12.42 17.99
CA ASP A 143 15.43 11.72 18.92
C ASP A 143 14.44 10.75 18.22
N ASP A 144 14.20 10.94 16.93
CA ASP A 144 13.28 10.16 16.09
C ASP A 144 13.97 9.43 14.92
N GLU A 145 15.27 9.16 15.03
CA GLU A 145 16.03 8.50 13.97
C GLU A 145 16.60 7.13 14.35
N PHE A 146 16.62 6.21 13.39
CA PHE A 146 17.37 4.96 13.48
C PHE A 146 18.46 4.90 12.41
N ALA A 147 19.59 4.28 12.73
CA ALA A 147 20.69 4.10 11.79
C ALA A 147 20.59 2.77 11.03
N ILE A 148 21.07 2.76 9.78
CA ILE A 148 21.12 1.56 8.93
C ILE A 148 22.58 1.28 8.56
N SER A 149 23.11 0.13 8.97
CA SER A 149 24.46 -0.30 8.61
C SER A 149 24.48 -1.71 8.00
N PRO A 150 25.37 -2.00 7.03
CA PRO A 150 25.45 -3.32 6.44
C PRO A 150 26.21 -4.30 7.35
N ILE A 151 25.68 -5.52 7.51
CA ILE A 151 26.42 -6.65 8.11
C ILE A 151 26.95 -7.56 7.01
N LYS A 152 26.08 -7.91 6.06
CA LYS A 152 26.41 -8.69 4.87
C LYS A 152 25.65 -8.08 3.71
N ASP A 153 26.38 -7.43 2.81
CA ASP A 153 25.84 -6.76 1.64
C ASP A 153 26.93 -6.86 0.56
N THR A 154 26.76 -7.78 -0.39
CA THR A 154 27.82 -8.11 -1.36
C THR A 154 27.86 -7.12 -2.52
N ASP A 155 26.71 -6.56 -2.88
CA ASP A 155 26.53 -5.64 -4.01
C ASP A 155 26.41 -4.17 -3.59
N ARG A 156 26.48 -3.88 -2.29
CA ARG A 156 26.38 -2.53 -1.69
C ARG A 156 25.01 -1.90 -1.94
N SER A 157 23.96 -2.69 -1.83
CA SER A 157 22.57 -2.31 -2.05
C SER A 157 21.95 -1.49 -0.92
N ARG A 158 22.64 -1.30 0.22
CA ARG A 158 22.15 -0.44 1.32
C ARG A 158 21.59 0.91 0.81
N PRO A 159 20.44 1.39 1.32
CA PRO A 159 19.60 0.83 2.39
C PRO A 159 18.54 -0.18 1.90
N VAL A 160 18.70 -0.76 0.71
CA VAL A 160 17.75 -1.68 0.10
C VAL A 160 18.17 -3.13 0.34
N LEU A 161 17.23 -3.97 0.78
CA LEU A 161 17.38 -5.43 0.86
C LEU A 161 16.96 -6.06 -0.47
N ASN A 162 17.90 -6.26 -1.39
CA ASN A 162 17.62 -6.78 -2.74
C ASN A 162 17.98 -8.27 -2.91
N SER A 163 18.70 -8.86 -1.96
CA SER A 163 19.08 -10.27 -1.96
C SER A 163 18.67 -10.98 -0.67
N GLN A 164 18.40 -12.29 -0.77
CA GLN A 164 18.08 -13.13 0.38
C GLN A 164 19.30 -13.32 1.32
N ASP A 165 20.49 -13.05 0.81
CA ASP A 165 21.74 -13.07 1.56
C ASP A 165 22.01 -11.77 2.32
N ASP A 166 21.29 -10.70 2.00
CA ASP A 166 21.54 -9.40 2.62
C ASP A 166 21.14 -9.42 4.09
N ARG A 167 22.02 -8.86 4.91
CA ARG A 167 21.80 -8.61 6.32
C ARG A 167 22.15 -7.17 6.58
N LEU A 168 21.13 -6.38 6.87
CA LEU A 168 21.29 -5.01 7.33
C LEU A 168 21.00 -4.95 8.83
N ARG A 169 21.67 -4.04 9.51
CA ARG A 169 21.49 -3.74 10.92
C ARG A 169 20.68 -2.46 11.03
N LEU A 170 19.59 -2.51 11.78
CA LEU A 170 18.85 -1.34 12.23
C LEU A 170 19.30 -1.07 13.68
N THR A 171 19.87 0.09 13.93
CA THR A 171 20.31 0.50 15.26
C THR A 171 19.37 1.57 15.79
N VAL A 172 18.65 1.23 16.86
CA VAL A 172 17.75 2.14 17.56
C VAL A 172 18.46 2.68 18.81
N PRO A 173 18.63 4.01 18.93
CA PRO A 173 19.22 4.62 20.12
C PRO A 173 18.19 4.69 21.25
N ALA A 174 18.07 3.62 22.04
CA ALA A 174 17.14 3.53 23.16
C ALA A 174 17.36 4.62 24.22
N TYR A 175 18.58 5.14 24.35
CA TYR A 175 18.90 6.22 25.29
C TYR A 175 18.20 7.55 24.99
N HIS A 176 17.78 7.82 23.74
CA HIS A 176 16.92 8.97 23.43
C HIS A 176 15.44 8.71 23.76
N LEU A 177 15.08 7.46 24.05
CA LEU A 177 13.70 6.98 24.18
C LEU A 177 13.32 6.67 25.63
N SER A 178 14.21 6.90 26.59
CA SER A 178 13.95 6.77 28.02
C SER A 178 13.99 8.14 28.70
N ASP A 179 13.20 8.31 29.77
CA ASP A 179 13.12 9.59 30.50
C ASP A 179 14.43 9.93 31.22
N ASP A 180 15.22 8.93 31.59
CA ASP A 180 16.50 9.08 32.27
C ASP A 180 17.68 9.29 31.32
N GLY A 181 17.47 9.14 30.01
CA GLY A 181 18.50 9.25 28.99
C GLY A 181 19.53 8.12 28.98
N LEU A 182 19.25 6.99 29.66
CA LEU A 182 20.17 5.86 29.80
C LEU A 182 19.80 4.65 28.94
N GLY A 183 18.56 4.58 28.45
CA GLY A 183 18.01 3.48 27.66
C GLY A 183 17.20 2.49 28.49
N LEU A 184 17.18 1.21 28.09
CA LEU A 184 16.41 0.18 28.80
C LEU A 184 17.18 -0.39 29.99
N GLY A 185 16.54 -0.42 31.16
CA GLY A 185 17.09 -0.99 32.40
C GLY A 185 16.94 -2.52 32.50
N GLU A 186 17.55 -3.10 33.56
CA GLU A 186 17.46 -4.52 33.88
C GLU A 186 15.99 -4.96 34.07
N GLY A 187 15.54 -5.95 33.29
CA GLY A 187 14.18 -6.50 33.39
C GLY A 187 13.10 -5.73 32.64
N GLU A 188 13.44 -4.63 31.96
CA GLU A 188 12.51 -3.86 31.15
C GLU A 188 12.27 -4.50 29.78
N THR A 189 11.15 -4.12 29.16
CA THR A 189 10.77 -4.61 27.84
C THR A 189 10.33 -3.45 26.96
N ALA A 190 10.60 -3.56 25.67
CA ALA A 190 10.07 -2.66 24.66
C ALA A 190 9.45 -3.46 23.52
N GLU A 191 8.36 -2.97 22.95
CA GLU A 191 7.79 -3.50 21.72
C GLU A 191 8.27 -2.68 20.53
N VAL A 192 8.74 -3.37 19.49
CA VAL A 192 9.23 -2.75 18.27
C VAL A 192 8.42 -3.26 17.09
N THR A 193 7.78 -2.34 16.37
CA THR A 193 7.04 -2.64 15.15
C THR A 193 7.72 -2.01 13.95
N ILE A 194 8.30 -2.84 13.09
CA ILE A 194 8.92 -2.41 11.83
C ILE A 194 7.84 -2.42 10.74
N THR A 195 7.61 -1.28 10.09
CA THR A 195 6.67 -1.15 8.97
C THR A 195 7.44 -0.82 7.70
N THR A 196 7.25 -1.65 6.67
CA THR A 196 7.88 -1.45 5.35
C THR A 196 7.08 -0.48 4.48
N GLN A 197 7.68 -0.03 3.37
CA GLN A 197 7.01 0.80 2.35
C GLN A 197 5.75 0.17 1.74
N TYR A 198 5.61 -1.16 1.82
CA TYR A 198 4.44 -1.89 1.33
C TYR A 198 3.33 -2.02 2.39
N GLY A 199 3.50 -1.42 3.57
CA GLY A 199 2.56 -1.53 4.68
C GLY A 199 2.61 -2.87 5.42
N SER A 200 3.60 -3.71 5.10
CA SER A 200 3.86 -4.95 5.84
C SER A 200 4.49 -4.62 7.19
N THR A 201 3.94 -5.18 8.27
CA THR A 201 4.42 -4.94 9.64
C THR A 201 5.08 -6.19 10.22
N THR A 202 6.11 -5.99 11.03
CA THR A 202 6.80 -7.05 11.78
C THR A 202 6.98 -6.58 13.21
N VAL A 203 6.37 -7.28 14.15
CA VAL A 203 6.42 -6.97 15.58
C VAL A 203 7.48 -7.86 16.23
N TYR A 204 8.34 -7.25 17.03
CA TYR A 204 9.34 -7.93 17.85
C TYR A 204 9.33 -7.34 19.25
N GLN A 205 9.38 -8.18 20.27
CA GLN A 205 9.48 -7.74 21.66
C GLN A 205 10.92 -7.87 22.12
N VAL A 206 11.49 -6.74 22.53
CA VAL A 206 12.79 -6.64 23.17
C VAL A 206 12.60 -6.88 24.67
N SER A 207 13.36 -7.80 25.26
CA SER A 207 13.35 -8.07 26.69
C SER A 207 14.75 -8.06 27.26
N VAL A 208 15.00 -7.11 28.16
CA VAL A 208 16.28 -7.00 28.85
C VAL A 208 16.31 -7.99 30.01
N PRO A 209 17.38 -8.79 30.17
CA PRO A 209 17.52 -9.69 31.30
C PRO A 209 17.47 -8.97 32.65
N GLN A 210 17.08 -9.70 33.70
CA GLN A 210 17.01 -9.21 35.08
C GLN A 210 18.39 -8.87 35.70
N SER A 211 19.48 -9.18 35.01
CA SER A 211 20.82 -8.75 35.39
C SER A 211 21.71 -8.59 34.17
N LEU A 212 22.35 -7.44 34.07
CA LEU A 212 23.30 -7.06 33.02
C LEU A 212 24.76 -7.16 33.49
N SER A 213 24.99 -7.72 34.68
CA SER A 213 26.34 -7.77 35.26
C SER A 213 27.33 -8.54 34.38
N GLN A 214 28.46 -7.89 34.05
CA GLN A 214 29.60 -8.43 33.29
C GLN A 214 29.35 -8.71 31.79
N GLN A 215 28.25 -8.22 31.21
CA GLN A 215 27.97 -8.43 29.79
C GLN A 215 28.16 -7.13 29.02
N LYS A 216 28.93 -7.18 27.92
CA LYS A 216 29.07 -6.04 26.99
C LYS A 216 27.98 -6.02 25.92
N ALA A 217 27.32 -7.15 25.70
CA ALA A 217 26.20 -7.28 24.80
C ALA A 217 25.25 -8.38 25.31
N VAL A 218 23.95 -8.11 25.23
CA VAL A 218 22.89 -9.07 25.55
C VAL A 218 22.09 -9.39 24.30
N THR A 219 21.68 -10.65 24.16
CA THR A 219 20.57 -10.96 23.23
C THR A 219 19.30 -10.47 23.89
N VAL A 220 18.56 -9.62 23.19
CA VAL A 220 17.36 -8.93 23.69
C VAL A 220 16.14 -9.20 22.83
#